data_AF-A0AA97M5Y2-F1
#
_entry.id   AF-A0AA97M5Y2-F1
#
_cell.length_a   1.000
_cell.length_b   1.000
_cell.length_c   1.000
_cell.angle_alpha   90.00
_cell.angle_beta   90.00
_cell.angle_gamma   90.00
#
_symmetry.space_group_name_H-M   'P 1'
#
loop_
_entity.id
_entity.type
_entity.pdbx_description
1 polymer ?
#
loop_
_entity_poly.entity_id
_entity_poly.type
_entity_poly.pdbx_seq_one_letter_code
_entity_poly.pdbx_strand_id
1 'polypeptide(L)'
;MANSVKVYTRTGQGIGRVSYLLATVLGSRLCSVSTKSAFFRSNLESLTGIPGDLDVLLGPTDLLEFGDPGTLEETALERFEYEISLEFRGVIEERTEEFLRSLGSLVFPKMTETNLAMVYAGDGDTVYDLFVPGRGIRSISPPADIYDEAFRQKITSVLTEYQEDLGKPTGTLDGNCRIYAAGRRVVLEPVTRGGTESTGSPLVGFMAEHVDEAIVGQLATAILERSAVVQAPASIPFEDVILSFLQVTREQFVDRVSCFLIQATDQEMKITSQILRLGEEGLFAPKSGSPHKLLYRSPTPDTETELGEVVRKILLRQAPKTP
;
A
#
# COMPACT_ATOMS: atom_id res chain seq x y z
N MET A 1 -14.90 -22.04 8.21
CA MET A 1 -15.12 -20.80 8.97
C MET A 1 -14.04 -19.83 8.53
N ALA A 2 -14.41 -18.63 8.09
CA ALA A 2 -13.46 -17.62 7.66
C ALA A 2 -12.73 -17.06 8.89
N ASN A 3 -11.40 -17.04 8.88
CA ASN A 3 -10.60 -16.43 9.95
C ASN A 3 -10.28 -14.98 9.63
N SER A 4 -11.25 -14.30 9.03
CA SER A 4 -11.08 -12.95 8.53
C SER A 4 -12.18 -12.05 8.99
N VAL A 5 -11.83 -10.79 9.14
CA VAL A 5 -12.78 -9.70 9.27
C VAL A 5 -12.59 -8.73 8.13
N LYS A 6 -13.64 -8.02 7.75
CA LYS A 6 -13.61 -7.11 6.61
C LYS A 6 -13.56 -5.64 7.06
N VAL A 7 -12.86 -4.84 6.30
CA VAL A 7 -12.87 -3.39 6.41
C VAL A 7 -13.12 -2.83 5.02
N TYR A 8 -14.00 -1.85 4.90
CA TYR A 8 -14.36 -1.24 3.64
C TYR A 8 -13.90 0.20 3.61
N THR A 9 -13.34 0.66 2.49
CA THR A 9 -12.82 2.03 2.38
C THR A 9 -13.21 2.69 1.06
N ARG A 10 -13.43 4.01 1.15
CA ARG A 10 -13.85 4.88 0.06
C ARG A 10 -12.87 6.04 0.03
N THR A 11 -12.17 6.25 -1.07
CA THR A 11 -10.98 7.12 -1.04
C THR A 11 -10.75 7.94 -2.30
N GLY A 12 -11.19 7.49 -3.47
CA GLY A 12 -10.79 8.05 -4.76
C GLY A 12 -9.27 8.00 -5.04
N GLN A 13 -8.46 7.41 -4.15
CA GLN A 13 -6.98 7.48 -4.15
C GLN A 13 -6.31 6.34 -4.94
N GLY A 14 -7.08 5.38 -5.44
CA GLY A 14 -6.56 4.24 -6.21
C GLY A 14 -5.88 3.16 -5.35
N ILE A 15 -5.88 1.92 -5.85
CA ILE A 15 -5.45 0.76 -5.08
C ILE A 15 -3.99 0.83 -4.64
N GLY A 16 -3.10 1.39 -5.45
CA GLY A 16 -1.67 1.47 -5.14
C GLY A 16 -1.39 2.37 -3.93
N ARG A 17 -2.05 3.54 -3.89
CA ARG A 17 -1.90 4.46 -2.77
C ARG A 17 -2.48 3.88 -1.50
N VAL A 18 -3.71 3.36 -1.55
CA VAL A 18 -4.38 2.74 -0.39
C VAL A 18 -3.56 1.58 0.17
N SER A 19 -3.05 0.68 -0.69
CA SER A 19 -2.25 -0.46 -0.24
C SER A 19 -0.95 -0.05 0.43
N TYR A 20 -0.25 0.95 -0.12
CA TYR A 20 0.99 1.45 0.47
C TYR A 20 0.75 2.14 1.82
N LEU A 21 -0.30 2.96 1.93
CA LEU A 21 -0.66 3.62 3.19
C LEU A 21 -1.00 2.60 4.28
N LEU A 22 -1.81 1.60 3.95
CA LEU A 22 -2.18 0.52 4.87
C LEU A 22 -0.98 -0.32 5.30
N ALA A 23 -0.15 -0.76 4.35
CA ALA A 23 1.06 -1.52 4.63
C ALA A 23 2.01 -0.73 5.56
N THR A 24 2.08 0.60 5.39
CA THR A 24 2.89 1.47 6.24
C THR A 24 2.36 1.52 7.67
N VAL A 25 1.07 1.82 7.87
CA VAL A 25 0.52 1.96 9.23
C VAL A 25 0.45 0.62 9.96
N LEU A 26 0.28 -0.48 9.23
CA LEU A 26 0.28 -1.83 9.79
C LEU A 26 1.70 -2.42 9.91
N GLY A 27 2.75 -1.64 9.67
CA GLY A 27 4.14 -2.07 9.90
C GLY A 27 4.60 -3.23 9.02
N SER A 28 4.04 -3.37 7.82
CA SER A 28 4.49 -4.37 6.86
C SER A 28 5.84 -4.00 6.25
N ARG A 29 6.62 -5.01 5.86
CA ARG A 29 7.90 -4.83 5.18
C ARG A 29 7.80 -4.84 3.66
N LEU A 30 6.78 -5.51 3.11
CA LEU A 30 6.59 -5.68 1.67
C LEU A 30 5.11 -5.64 1.34
N CYS A 31 4.76 -4.81 0.37
CA CYS A 31 3.45 -4.76 -0.24
C CYS A 31 3.53 -5.24 -1.70
N SER A 32 2.80 -6.29 -2.03
CA SER A 32 2.66 -6.78 -3.40
C SER A 32 1.43 -6.16 -4.03
N VAL A 33 1.55 -5.56 -5.22
CA VAL A 33 0.47 -4.80 -5.86
C VAL A 33 0.23 -5.28 -7.30
N SER A 34 -1.03 -5.28 -7.71
CA SER A 34 -1.50 -5.49 -9.08
C SER A 34 -2.63 -4.52 -9.43
N THR A 35 -3.11 -4.53 -10.68
CA THR A 35 -4.26 -3.73 -11.13
C THR A 35 -5.54 -4.02 -10.38
N LYS A 36 -5.70 -5.21 -9.80
CA LYS A 36 -6.96 -5.65 -9.19
C LYS A 36 -6.85 -5.88 -7.69
N SER A 37 -5.67 -6.12 -7.18
CA SER A 37 -5.51 -6.44 -5.75
C SER A 37 -4.14 -6.06 -5.25
N ALA A 38 -4.05 -5.88 -3.94
CA ALA A 38 -2.80 -5.79 -3.22
C ALA A 38 -2.80 -6.76 -2.04
N PHE A 39 -1.61 -7.24 -1.68
CA PHE A 39 -1.43 -8.16 -0.58
C PHE A 39 -0.18 -7.78 0.23
N PHE A 40 -0.28 -7.85 1.55
CA PHE A 40 0.87 -7.73 2.42
C PHE A 40 0.64 -8.47 3.74
N ARG A 41 1.74 -8.78 4.42
CA ARG A 41 1.73 -9.41 5.74
C ARG A 41 2.30 -8.47 6.79
N SER A 42 1.65 -8.44 7.94
CA SER A 42 2.09 -7.70 9.12
C SER A 42 2.23 -8.65 10.31
N ASN A 43 3.12 -8.31 11.24
CA ASN A 43 3.29 -9.04 12.48
C ASN A 43 2.16 -8.62 13.46
N LEU A 44 1.27 -9.55 13.81
CA LEU A 44 0.10 -9.26 14.64
C LEU A 44 0.51 -8.86 16.06
N GLU A 45 1.59 -9.44 16.58
CA GLU A 45 2.11 -9.18 17.92
C GLU A 45 2.57 -7.74 18.08
N SER A 46 3.19 -7.17 17.05
CA SER A 46 3.63 -5.77 17.03
C SER A 46 2.44 -4.80 16.98
N LEU A 47 1.29 -5.24 16.48
CA LEU A 47 0.08 -4.43 16.35
C LEU A 47 -0.83 -4.52 17.58
N THR A 48 -0.93 -5.70 18.19
CA THR A 48 -1.97 -6.04 19.17
C THR A 48 -1.44 -6.67 20.45
N GLY A 49 -0.16 -7.05 20.50
CA GLY A 49 0.42 -7.85 21.58
C GLY A 49 0.11 -9.34 21.51
N ILE A 50 -0.66 -9.80 20.50
CA ILE A 50 -1.08 -11.20 20.35
C ILE A 50 -0.17 -11.91 19.32
N PRO A 51 0.42 -13.07 19.66
CA PRO A 51 1.25 -13.83 18.73
C PRO A 51 0.50 -14.22 17.46
N GLY A 52 1.14 -14.03 16.31
CA GLY A 52 0.60 -14.42 15.02
C GLY A 52 0.98 -13.49 13.89
N ASP A 53 0.40 -13.77 12.73
CA ASP A 53 0.54 -12.96 11.52
C ASP A 53 -0.84 -12.41 11.12
N LEU A 54 -0.82 -11.22 10.53
CA LEU A 54 -1.97 -10.60 9.87
C LEU A 54 -1.69 -10.57 8.36
N ASP A 55 -2.44 -11.37 7.61
CA ASP A 55 -2.47 -11.32 6.16
C ASP A 55 -3.55 -10.33 5.73
N VAL A 56 -3.16 -9.32 4.95
CA VAL A 56 -4.07 -8.29 4.45
C VAL A 56 -4.21 -8.44 2.94
N LEU A 57 -5.43 -8.65 2.50
CA LEU A 57 -5.80 -8.64 1.09
C LEU A 57 -6.70 -7.43 0.82
N LEU A 58 -6.26 -6.55 -0.07
CA LEU A 58 -7.03 -5.43 -0.58
C LEU A 58 -7.49 -5.76 -2.00
N GLY A 59 -8.78 -5.63 -2.27
CA GLY A 59 -9.36 -5.79 -3.60
C GLY A 59 -10.50 -4.80 -3.82
N PRO A 60 -11.01 -4.67 -5.06
CA PRO A 60 -12.28 -3.99 -5.27
C PRO A 60 -13.33 -4.66 -4.40
N THR A 61 -14.25 -3.85 -3.89
CA THR A 61 -15.42 -4.38 -3.20
C THR A 61 -16.21 -5.28 -4.16
N ASP A 62 -16.30 -6.57 -3.84
CA ASP A 62 -16.89 -7.64 -4.67
C ASP A 62 -18.37 -7.87 -4.36
N LEU A 63 -19.04 -6.87 -3.78
CA LEU A 63 -20.48 -6.88 -3.45
C LEU A 63 -21.41 -6.99 -4.68
N LEU A 64 -20.87 -7.25 -5.89
CA LEU A 64 -21.62 -7.45 -7.13
C LEU A 64 -21.60 -8.91 -7.63
N GLU A 65 -20.82 -9.81 -7.04
CA GLU A 65 -20.77 -11.22 -7.45
C GLU A 65 -20.75 -12.09 -6.17
N PHE A 66 -21.82 -12.78 -5.78
CA PHE A 66 -22.33 -13.98 -6.44
C PHE A 66 -23.87 -14.12 -6.38
N GLY A 67 -24.51 -14.16 -7.55
CA GLY A 67 -25.52 -15.19 -7.87
C GLY A 67 -26.99 -14.99 -7.52
N ASP A 68 -27.42 -13.94 -6.81
CA ASP A 68 -28.85 -13.71 -6.52
C ASP A 68 -29.31 -12.31 -6.95
N PRO A 69 -30.50 -12.16 -7.58
CA PRO A 69 -31.10 -10.86 -7.79
C PRO A 69 -31.53 -10.29 -6.42
N GLY A 70 -30.76 -9.32 -5.92
CA GLY A 70 -31.08 -8.52 -4.73
C GLY A 70 -30.05 -8.55 -3.60
N THR A 71 -28.87 -9.17 -3.74
CA THR A 71 -28.07 -9.47 -2.56
C THR A 71 -27.32 -8.30 -1.93
N LEU A 72 -26.89 -7.26 -2.64
CA LEU A 72 -26.12 -6.18 -1.98
C LEU A 72 -26.31 -4.76 -2.53
N GLU A 73 -27.06 -4.58 -3.63
CA GLU A 73 -27.42 -3.28 -4.26
C GLU A 73 -28.33 -2.38 -3.38
N GLU A 74 -28.58 -2.78 -2.13
CA GLU A 74 -29.33 -2.00 -1.13
C GLU A 74 -28.57 -1.83 0.18
N THR A 75 -27.33 -2.30 0.28
CA THR A 75 -26.53 -2.16 1.50
C THR A 75 -25.79 -0.84 1.50
N ALA A 76 -25.68 -0.19 2.66
CA ALA A 76 -24.89 1.02 2.78
C ALA A 76 -23.38 0.82 2.48
N LEU A 77 -22.94 -0.44 2.29
CA LEU A 77 -21.57 -0.81 1.98
C LEU A 77 -21.26 -0.89 0.47
N GLU A 78 -22.27 -0.94 -0.41
CA GLU A 78 -22.08 -0.94 -1.88
C GLU A 78 -21.29 0.27 -2.41
N ARG A 79 -21.22 1.34 -1.61
CA ARG A 79 -20.59 2.62 -1.98
C ARG A 79 -19.08 2.67 -1.69
N PHE A 80 -18.51 1.62 -1.09
CA PHE A 80 -17.07 1.53 -0.87
C PHE A 80 -16.35 1.02 -2.12
N GLU A 81 -15.15 1.53 -2.37
CA GLU A 81 -14.37 1.20 -3.56
C GLU A 81 -13.57 -0.09 -3.34
N TYR A 82 -13.11 -0.31 -2.11
CA TYR A 82 -12.24 -1.41 -1.77
C TYR A 82 -12.71 -2.17 -0.52
N GLU A 83 -12.59 -3.49 -0.60
CA GLU A 83 -12.65 -4.41 0.53
C GLU A 83 -11.22 -4.74 0.99
N ILE A 84 -11.01 -4.72 2.30
CA ILE A 84 -9.78 -5.09 3.00
C ILE A 84 -10.12 -6.29 3.87
N SER A 85 -9.70 -7.48 3.44
CA SER A 85 -9.82 -8.70 4.22
C SER A 85 -8.60 -8.85 5.13
N LEU A 86 -8.84 -8.90 6.44
CA LEU A 86 -7.85 -9.09 7.48
C LEU A 86 -7.88 -10.55 7.95
N GLU A 87 -6.98 -11.40 7.45
CA GLU A 87 -6.88 -12.81 7.83
C GLU A 87 -5.87 -13.01 8.96
N PHE A 88 -6.32 -13.52 10.11
CA PHE A 88 -5.48 -13.75 11.28
C PHE A 88 -4.93 -15.19 11.28
N ARG A 89 -3.60 -15.33 11.32
CA ARG A 89 -2.90 -16.63 11.25
C ARG A 89 -2.02 -16.87 12.48
N GLY A 90 -1.90 -18.15 12.86
CA GLY A 90 -1.06 -18.56 13.99
C GLY A 90 -1.62 -18.23 15.37
N VAL A 91 -2.88 -17.79 15.45
CA VAL A 91 -3.56 -17.46 16.72
C VAL A 91 -4.10 -18.75 17.36
N ILE A 92 -3.79 -18.94 18.65
CA ILE A 92 -3.98 -20.21 19.39
C ILE A 92 -5.41 -20.37 19.94
N GLU A 93 -6.15 -19.28 20.11
CA GLU A 93 -7.50 -19.32 20.71
C GLU A 93 -8.55 -19.95 19.79
N GLU A 94 -9.63 -20.46 20.40
CA GLU A 94 -10.83 -20.89 19.68
C GLU A 94 -11.33 -19.73 18.82
N ARG A 95 -11.39 -19.95 17.51
CA ARG A 95 -11.74 -18.94 16.51
C ARG A 95 -13.23 -18.64 16.50
N THR A 96 -13.72 -18.16 17.64
CA THR A 96 -15.07 -17.65 17.77
C THR A 96 -15.19 -16.34 17.00
N GLU A 97 -16.39 -16.06 16.52
CA GLU A 97 -16.70 -14.79 15.85
C GLU A 97 -16.42 -13.59 16.76
N GLU A 98 -16.70 -13.72 18.07
CA GLU A 98 -16.42 -12.69 19.07
C GLU A 98 -14.92 -12.43 19.26
N PHE A 99 -14.09 -13.46 19.21
CA PHE A 99 -12.65 -13.32 19.27
C PHE A 99 -12.10 -12.61 18.03
N LEU A 100 -12.51 -13.04 16.83
CA LEU A 100 -12.14 -12.38 15.56
C LEU A 100 -12.60 -10.93 15.55
N ARG A 101 -13.82 -10.66 16.06
CA ARG A 101 -14.34 -9.31 16.22
C ARG A 101 -13.44 -8.46 17.10
N SER A 102 -13.03 -9.00 18.24
CA SER A 102 -12.14 -8.32 19.19
C SER A 102 -10.76 -8.03 18.60
N LEU A 103 -10.19 -8.99 17.86
CA LEU A 103 -8.94 -8.78 17.11
C LEU A 103 -9.08 -7.65 16.08
N GLY A 104 -10.17 -7.64 15.30
CA GLY A 104 -10.45 -6.57 14.35
C GLY A 104 -10.56 -5.20 15.02
N SER A 105 -11.22 -5.10 16.18
CA SER A 105 -11.29 -3.84 16.96
C SER A 105 -9.94 -3.38 17.53
N LEU A 106 -8.96 -4.27 17.67
CA LEU A 106 -7.58 -3.89 18.04
C LEU A 106 -6.78 -3.38 16.84
N VAL A 107 -6.99 -3.96 15.65
CA VAL A 107 -6.27 -3.58 14.41
C VAL A 107 -6.88 -2.33 13.76
N PHE A 108 -8.21 -2.19 13.77
CA PHE A 108 -8.92 -1.12 13.07
C PHE A 108 -8.45 0.29 13.45
N PRO A 109 -8.26 0.63 14.75
CA PRO A 109 -7.71 1.94 15.13
C PRO A 109 -6.38 2.28 14.45
N LYS A 110 -5.51 1.29 14.24
CA LYS A 110 -4.23 1.52 13.54
C LYS A 110 -4.44 1.86 12.07
N MET A 111 -5.40 1.23 11.41
CA MET A 111 -5.75 1.52 10.01
C MET A 111 -6.25 2.96 9.83
N THR A 112 -6.88 3.54 10.86
CA THR A 112 -7.36 4.93 10.80
C THR A 112 -6.25 5.97 10.72
N GLU A 113 -5.00 5.61 11.05
CA GLU A 113 -3.83 6.48 10.86
C GLU A 113 -3.54 6.79 9.37
N THR A 114 -4.11 6.02 8.44
CA THR A 114 -4.11 6.37 7.01
C THR A 114 -4.95 7.61 6.70
N ASN A 115 -5.82 8.01 7.64
CA ASN A 115 -6.79 9.09 7.49
C ASN A 115 -7.75 8.89 6.29
N LEU A 116 -7.99 7.64 5.90
CA LEU A 116 -9.00 7.25 4.92
C LEU A 116 -10.30 6.94 5.65
N ALA A 117 -11.45 7.32 5.10
CA ALA A 117 -12.72 6.87 5.67
C ALA A 117 -12.83 5.36 5.56
N MET A 118 -13.19 4.71 6.67
CA MET A 118 -13.27 3.25 6.74
C MET A 118 -14.45 2.79 7.59
N VAL A 119 -14.99 1.64 7.21
CA VAL A 119 -15.99 0.91 7.98
C VAL A 119 -15.45 -0.46 8.32
N TYR A 120 -15.39 -0.78 9.61
CA TYR A 120 -15.11 -2.11 10.10
C TYR A 120 -16.43 -2.89 10.19
N ALA A 121 -16.55 -3.91 9.35
CA ALA A 121 -17.75 -4.75 9.29
C ALA A 121 -17.33 -6.22 9.22
N GLY A 122 -17.90 -7.08 10.05
CA GLY A 122 -17.45 -8.47 10.21
C GLY A 122 -17.48 -9.28 8.91
N ASP A 123 -18.58 -9.95 8.65
CA ASP A 123 -18.86 -10.72 7.44
C ASP A 123 -19.44 -9.86 6.28
N GLY A 124 -19.64 -8.57 6.51
CA GLY A 124 -20.28 -7.65 5.57
C GLY A 124 -21.70 -7.25 5.99
N ASP A 125 -22.34 -7.99 6.89
CA ASP A 125 -23.71 -7.72 7.29
C ASP A 125 -23.78 -6.91 8.60
N THR A 126 -22.77 -7.04 9.46
CA THR A 126 -22.70 -6.32 10.72
C THR A 126 -21.56 -5.30 10.74
N VAL A 127 -21.90 -4.02 10.91
CA VAL A 127 -20.93 -2.94 11.11
C VAL A 127 -20.66 -2.75 12.60
N TYR A 128 -19.38 -2.77 12.99
CA TYR A 128 -18.97 -2.59 14.39
C TYR A 128 -18.42 -1.19 14.65
N ASP A 129 -17.56 -0.67 13.77
CA ASP A 129 -16.92 0.63 13.95
C ASP A 129 -16.88 1.40 12.63
N LEU A 130 -16.99 2.72 12.73
CA LEU A 130 -16.89 3.66 11.61
C LEU A 130 -15.83 4.71 11.94
N PHE A 131 -14.92 4.95 11.01
CA PHE A 131 -13.95 6.02 11.11
C PHE A 131 -14.19 7.08 10.04
N VAL A 132 -14.28 8.33 10.49
CA VAL A 132 -14.37 9.51 9.62
C VAL A 132 -13.21 10.45 9.95
N PRO A 133 -12.37 10.82 8.97
CA PRO A 133 -11.31 11.82 9.13
C PRO A 133 -11.80 13.09 9.84
N GLY A 134 -11.02 13.57 10.81
CA GLY A 134 -11.37 14.75 11.62
C GLY A 134 -12.49 14.56 12.65
N ARG A 135 -13.28 13.48 12.58
CA ARG A 135 -14.37 13.17 13.54
C ARG A 135 -14.08 11.95 14.42
N GLY A 136 -13.06 11.16 14.09
CA GLY A 136 -12.61 10.02 14.89
C GLY A 136 -13.44 8.75 14.68
N ILE A 137 -13.16 7.75 15.52
CA ILE A 137 -13.85 6.45 15.51
C ILE A 137 -15.16 6.57 16.27
N ARG A 138 -16.22 6.01 15.70
CA ARG A 138 -17.54 5.88 16.32
C ARG A 138 -17.91 4.41 16.33
N SER A 139 -18.00 3.83 17.52
CA SER A 139 -18.53 2.49 17.68
C SER A 139 -20.02 2.48 17.42
N ILE A 140 -20.43 1.50 16.63
CA ILE A 140 -21.80 1.28 16.21
C ILE A 140 -22.24 0.02 16.92
N SER A 141 -23.15 0.17 17.88
CA SER A 141 -23.88 -1.00 18.38
C SER A 141 -24.68 -1.54 17.19
N PRO A 142 -24.49 -2.82 16.79
CA PRO A 142 -25.34 -3.42 15.78
C PRO A 142 -26.79 -3.20 16.21
N PRO A 143 -27.69 -2.68 15.35
CA PRO A 143 -29.10 -2.83 15.61
C PRO A 143 -29.38 -4.33 15.75
N ALA A 144 -30.29 -4.70 16.66
CA ALA A 144 -30.95 -5.98 16.49
C ALA A 144 -31.65 -5.92 15.12
N ASP A 145 -31.24 -6.81 14.21
CA ASP A 145 -31.64 -6.91 12.80
C ASP A 145 -31.02 -5.88 11.83
N ILE A 146 -30.35 -6.43 10.82
CA ILE A 146 -29.52 -5.77 9.78
C ILE A 146 -30.35 -4.89 8.79
N TYR A 147 -31.66 -4.75 9.04
CA TYR A 147 -32.62 -4.07 8.16
C TYR A 147 -33.13 -2.74 8.69
N ASP A 148 -32.42 -2.07 9.60
CA ASP A 148 -32.81 -0.72 10.01
C ASP A 148 -32.47 0.29 8.90
N GLU A 149 -33.49 0.71 8.16
CA GLU A 149 -33.41 1.79 7.16
C GLU A 149 -32.81 3.07 7.76
N ALA A 150 -33.01 3.34 9.06
CA ALA A 150 -32.38 4.47 9.75
C ALA A 150 -30.86 4.28 9.87
N PHE A 151 -30.39 3.04 10.04
CA PHE A 151 -28.97 2.71 10.03
C PHE A 151 -28.37 2.90 8.62
N ARG A 152 -29.04 2.39 7.58
CA ARG A 152 -28.64 2.63 6.17
C ARG A 152 -28.55 4.12 5.85
N GLN A 153 -29.54 4.90 6.26
CA GLN A 153 -29.55 6.36 6.09
C GLN A 153 -28.42 7.06 6.88
N LYS A 154 -28.10 6.58 8.09
CA LYS A 154 -27.01 7.12 8.91
C LYS A 154 -25.63 6.86 8.26
N ILE A 155 -25.37 5.67 7.76
CA ILE A 155 -24.11 5.38 7.05
C ILE A 155 -24.07 6.17 5.73
N THR A 156 -25.17 6.17 4.96
CA THR A 156 -25.26 6.87 3.68
C THR A 156 -25.07 8.39 3.80
N SER A 157 -25.64 9.01 4.83
CA SER A 157 -25.45 10.45 5.09
C SER A 157 -24.00 10.78 5.44
N VAL A 158 -23.35 9.98 6.29
CA VAL A 158 -21.92 10.13 6.58
C VAL A 158 -21.07 9.98 5.32
N LEU A 159 -21.40 9.01 4.46
CA LEU A 159 -20.69 8.79 3.20
C LEU A 159 -20.88 9.92 2.20
N THR A 160 -22.04 10.59 2.21
CA THR A 160 -22.34 11.73 1.34
C THR A 160 -21.59 12.98 1.79
N GLU A 161 -21.58 13.28 3.09
CA GLU A 161 -20.76 14.36 3.66
C GLU A 161 -19.26 14.17 3.33
N TYR A 162 -18.76 12.93 3.43
CA TYR A 162 -17.36 12.65 3.14
C TYR A 162 -16.99 12.83 1.65
N GLN A 163 -17.91 12.62 0.71
CA GLN A 163 -17.62 12.86 -0.72
C GLN A 163 -17.25 14.31 -1.02
N GLU A 164 -17.81 15.26 -0.27
CA GLU A 164 -17.49 16.68 -0.41
C GLU A 164 -16.08 17.00 0.13
N ASP A 165 -15.59 16.19 1.07
CA ASP A 165 -14.33 16.36 1.81
C ASP A 165 -13.16 15.46 1.30
N LEU A 166 -13.32 14.76 0.17
CA LEU A 166 -12.28 13.96 -0.50
C LEU A 166 -11.14 14.82 -1.10
N GLY A 167 -10.76 15.91 -0.41
CA GLY A 167 -9.77 16.89 -0.82
C GLY A 167 -8.54 16.27 -1.47
N LYS A 168 -8.01 17.00 -2.46
CA LYS A 168 -6.83 16.60 -3.25
C LYS A 168 -5.70 16.13 -2.32
N PRO A 169 -4.88 15.13 -2.73
CA PRO A 169 -3.72 14.71 -1.96
C PRO A 169 -2.94 15.94 -1.50
N THR A 170 -2.80 16.07 -0.18
CA THR A 170 -2.34 17.28 0.51
C THR A 170 -0.81 17.31 0.71
N GLY A 171 -0.08 16.38 0.10
CA GLY A 171 1.36 16.18 0.32
C GLY A 171 2.24 17.13 -0.49
N THR A 172 3.32 17.59 0.13
CA THR A 172 4.48 18.10 -0.61
C THR A 172 5.32 16.91 -1.06
N LEU A 173 5.68 16.88 -2.35
CA LEU A 173 6.60 15.87 -2.89
C LEU A 173 8.03 16.23 -2.50
N ASP A 174 8.44 15.84 -1.30
CA ASP A 174 9.84 15.91 -0.83
C ASP A 174 10.22 14.48 -0.43
N GLY A 175 11.12 13.85 -1.18
CA GLY A 175 11.37 12.42 -0.98
C GLY A 175 12.22 11.76 -2.05
N ASN A 176 12.60 10.52 -1.77
CA ASN A 176 13.37 9.70 -2.69
C ASN A 176 12.77 8.29 -2.77
N CYS A 177 12.74 7.74 -3.98
CA CYS A 177 12.32 6.37 -4.24
C CYS A 177 13.36 5.69 -5.13
N ARG A 178 13.87 4.54 -4.70
CA ARG A 178 14.74 3.71 -5.52
C ARG A 178 13.91 2.64 -6.23
N ILE A 179 14.23 2.37 -7.48
CA ILE A 179 13.55 1.37 -8.30
C ILE A 179 14.57 0.30 -8.68
N TYR A 180 14.26 -0.95 -8.35
CA TYR A 180 14.98 -2.11 -8.86
C TYR A 180 14.12 -2.83 -9.88
N ALA A 181 14.71 -3.19 -11.02
CA ALA A 181 14.02 -3.93 -12.06
C ALA A 181 14.87 -5.10 -12.57
N ALA A 182 14.28 -6.30 -12.59
CA ALA A 182 14.90 -7.52 -13.09
C ALA A 182 13.89 -8.30 -13.94
N GLY A 183 14.12 -8.35 -15.26
CA GLY A 183 13.16 -8.94 -16.20
C GLY A 183 11.83 -8.20 -16.15
N ARG A 184 10.79 -8.85 -15.62
CA ARG A 184 9.45 -8.28 -15.45
C ARG A 184 9.11 -7.87 -14.01
N ARG A 185 10.03 -8.09 -13.07
CA ARG A 185 9.81 -7.82 -11.64
C ARG A 185 10.35 -6.45 -11.30
N VAL A 186 9.56 -5.69 -10.55
CA VAL A 186 9.90 -4.34 -10.14
C VAL A 186 9.71 -4.22 -8.63
N VAL A 187 10.67 -3.59 -7.97
CA VAL A 187 10.58 -3.20 -6.56
C VAL A 187 10.79 -1.70 -6.45
N LEU A 188 9.88 -1.02 -5.75
CA LEU A 188 10.03 0.35 -5.31
C LEU A 188 10.45 0.34 -3.84
N GLU A 189 11.57 0.98 -3.53
CA GLU A 189 12.12 1.11 -2.20
C GLU A 189 12.08 2.58 -1.76
N PRO A 190 11.34 2.90 -0.69
CA PRO A 190 11.41 4.20 -0.04
C PRO A 190 12.78 4.41 0.61
N VAL A 191 13.51 5.45 0.20
CA VAL A 191 14.86 5.75 0.71
C VAL A 191 14.93 7.14 1.33
N THR A 192 15.81 7.32 2.31
CA THR A 192 15.97 8.59 3.03
C THR A 192 16.44 9.69 2.08
N ARG A 193 16.39 10.95 2.53
CA ARG A 193 16.78 12.13 1.74
C ARG A 193 18.22 12.07 1.20
N GLY A 194 19.12 11.36 1.89
CA GLY A 194 20.49 11.09 1.44
C GLY A 194 20.59 10.07 0.29
N GLY A 195 19.51 9.35 0.00
CA GLY A 195 19.42 8.34 -1.07
C GLY A 195 20.27 7.10 -0.78
N THR A 196 20.68 6.90 0.46
CA THR A 196 21.61 5.84 0.89
C THR A 196 20.97 4.82 1.83
N GLU A 197 20.00 5.23 2.66
CA GLU A 197 19.42 4.39 3.71
C GLU A 197 17.93 4.13 3.46
N SER A 198 17.44 2.98 3.93
CA SER A 198 16.00 2.67 3.91
C SER A 198 15.26 3.46 4.99
N THR A 199 14.04 3.87 4.69
CA THR A 199 13.17 4.61 5.63
C THR A 199 12.38 3.71 6.57
N GLY A 200 12.54 2.38 6.52
CA GLY A 200 11.69 1.45 7.28
C GLY A 200 10.24 1.34 6.79
N SER A 201 9.85 2.16 5.80
CA SER A 201 8.58 2.04 5.07
C SER A 201 8.57 0.76 4.22
N PRO A 202 7.39 0.20 3.90
CA PRO A 202 7.29 -1.03 3.12
C PRO A 202 7.93 -0.86 1.74
N LEU A 203 8.67 -1.89 1.30
CA LEU A 203 8.96 -2.07 -0.11
C LEU A 203 7.66 -2.33 -0.87
N VAL A 204 7.59 -1.90 -2.13
CA VAL A 204 6.47 -2.28 -3.01
C VAL A 204 6.99 -3.15 -4.14
N GLY A 205 6.50 -4.37 -4.23
CA GLY A 205 6.83 -5.31 -5.31
C GLY A 205 5.67 -5.47 -6.28
N PHE A 206 5.95 -5.49 -7.58
CA PHE A 206 4.96 -5.85 -8.59
C PHE A 206 5.57 -6.46 -9.86
N MET A 207 4.70 -7.11 -10.63
CA MET A 207 5.00 -7.55 -12.00
C MET A 207 4.63 -6.43 -12.97
N ALA A 208 5.53 -6.05 -13.86
CA ALA A 208 5.32 -4.95 -14.81
C ALA A 208 4.06 -5.16 -15.66
N GLU A 209 3.77 -6.37 -16.13
CA GLU A 209 2.56 -6.67 -16.91
C GLU A 209 1.24 -6.60 -16.11
N HIS A 210 1.29 -6.53 -14.78
CA HIS A 210 0.11 -6.54 -13.90
C HIS A 210 -0.15 -5.19 -13.24
N VAL A 211 0.57 -4.14 -13.66
CA VAL A 211 0.44 -2.79 -13.13
C VAL A 211 0.52 -1.83 -14.30
N ASP A 212 -0.38 -0.85 -14.37
CA ASP A 212 -0.37 0.21 -15.37
C ASP A 212 0.40 1.45 -14.88
N GLU A 213 0.51 2.46 -15.73
CA GLU A 213 1.14 3.73 -15.36
C GLU A 213 0.41 4.45 -14.21
N ALA A 214 -0.91 4.34 -14.12
CA ALA A 214 -1.67 4.99 -13.07
C ALA A 214 -1.28 4.46 -11.68
N ILE A 215 -1.20 3.14 -11.50
CA ILE A 215 -0.80 2.54 -10.22
C ILE A 215 0.68 2.80 -9.93
N VAL A 216 1.56 2.74 -10.94
CA VAL A 216 2.98 3.11 -10.74
C VAL A 216 3.09 4.56 -10.23
N GLY A 217 2.29 5.46 -10.81
CA GLY A 217 2.18 6.85 -10.39
C GLY A 217 1.72 7.01 -8.95
N GLN A 218 0.60 6.38 -8.59
CA GLN A 218 0.06 6.36 -7.22
C GLN A 218 1.09 5.88 -6.20
N LEU A 219 1.76 4.76 -6.49
CA LEU A 219 2.77 4.17 -5.62
C LEU A 219 3.98 5.08 -5.45
N ALA A 220 4.55 5.56 -6.56
CA ALA A 220 5.74 6.39 -6.51
C ALA A 220 5.47 7.72 -5.78
N THR A 221 4.33 8.36 -6.03
CA THR A 221 3.90 9.57 -5.31
C THR A 221 3.72 9.30 -3.82
N ALA A 222 2.98 8.26 -3.45
CA ALA A 222 2.74 7.92 -2.04
C ALA A 222 4.06 7.60 -1.30
N ILE A 223 5.02 6.95 -1.98
CA ILE A 223 6.36 6.70 -1.44
C ILE A 223 7.10 8.01 -1.22
N LEU A 224 7.15 8.89 -2.23
CA LEU A 224 7.88 10.15 -2.17
C LEU A 224 7.36 11.03 -1.02
N GLU A 225 6.05 11.23 -0.91
CA GLU A 225 5.41 12.02 0.16
C GLU A 225 5.77 11.53 1.57
N ARG A 226 5.96 10.21 1.76
CA ARG A 226 6.28 9.65 3.10
C ARG A 226 7.77 9.56 3.36
N SER A 227 8.59 9.38 2.32
CA SER A 227 10.03 9.10 2.47
C SER A 227 10.83 10.24 3.12
N ALA A 228 10.38 11.50 3.08
CA ALA A 228 11.02 12.58 3.82
C ALA A 228 10.68 12.64 5.31
N VAL A 229 9.55 12.06 5.73
CA VAL A 229 9.03 12.20 7.11
C VAL A 229 9.60 11.11 8.02
N VAL A 230 9.89 9.93 7.47
CA VAL A 230 10.26 8.75 8.26
C VAL A 230 11.78 8.66 8.42
N GLN A 231 12.28 9.07 9.59
CA GLN A 231 13.60 8.69 10.08
C GLN A 231 13.49 7.32 10.74
N ALA A 232 13.74 6.23 10.00
CA ALA A 232 13.87 4.92 10.63
C ALA A 232 15.20 4.81 11.41
N PRO A 233 15.20 4.11 12.55
CA PRO A 233 16.44 3.65 13.17
C PRO A 233 17.18 2.69 12.22
N ALA A 234 18.50 2.65 12.36
CA ALA A 234 19.45 2.03 11.45
C ALA A 234 19.06 0.62 10.93
N SER A 235 19.12 0.50 9.60
CA SER A 235 19.40 -0.73 8.83
C SER A 235 18.70 -2.02 9.27
N ILE A 236 17.41 -2.16 8.95
CA ILE A 236 16.87 -3.51 8.70
C ILE A 236 17.25 -3.84 7.25
N PRO A 237 18.10 -4.85 6.96
CA PRO A 237 18.47 -5.17 5.59
C PRO A 237 17.25 -5.70 4.84
N PHE A 238 16.77 -4.91 3.88
CA PHE A 238 15.69 -5.29 2.96
C PHE A 238 16.17 -6.16 1.79
N GLU A 239 17.46 -6.49 1.77
CA GLU A 239 18.12 -7.10 0.62
C GLU A 239 17.59 -8.48 0.30
N ASP A 240 17.44 -9.33 1.30
CA ASP A 240 16.93 -10.68 1.08
C ASP A 240 15.49 -10.65 0.54
N VAL A 241 14.71 -9.63 0.92
CA VAL A 241 13.36 -9.41 0.39
C VAL A 241 13.42 -8.97 -1.07
N ILE A 242 14.30 -8.03 -1.41
CA ILE A 242 14.49 -7.56 -2.79
C ILE A 242 15.00 -8.71 -3.68
N LEU A 243 16.01 -9.44 -3.24
CA LEU A 243 16.60 -10.58 -3.96
C LEU A 243 15.57 -11.69 -4.20
N SER A 244 14.83 -12.05 -3.15
CA SER A 244 13.77 -13.05 -3.21
C SER A 244 12.67 -12.63 -4.19
N PHE A 245 12.18 -11.38 -4.10
CA PHE A 245 11.13 -10.88 -4.98
C PHE A 245 11.60 -10.84 -6.44
N LEU A 246 12.78 -10.29 -6.71
CA LEU A 246 13.34 -10.18 -8.06
C LEU A 246 13.78 -11.55 -8.63
N GLN A 247 13.87 -12.59 -7.80
CA GLN A 247 14.37 -13.93 -8.14
C GLN A 247 15.80 -13.89 -8.71
N VAL A 248 16.68 -13.17 -8.03
CA VAL A 248 18.10 -13.08 -8.37
C VAL A 248 18.94 -13.44 -7.15
N THR A 249 20.11 -14.05 -7.37
CA THR A 249 21.08 -14.24 -6.30
C THR A 249 21.85 -12.94 -6.04
N ARG A 250 22.55 -12.86 -4.90
CA ARG A 250 23.39 -11.71 -4.57
C ARG A 250 24.46 -11.45 -5.64
N GLU A 251 25.05 -12.51 -6.18
CA GLU A 251 26.07 -12.44 -7.25
C GLU A 251 25.48 -11.93 -8.57
N GLN A 252 24.24 -12.34 -8.89
CA GLN A 252 23.56 -11.93 -10.11
C GLN A 252 23.03 -10.50 -10.06
N PHE A 253 22.90 -9.93 -8.87
CA PHE A 253 22.18 -8.67 -8.68
C PHE A 253 22.82 -7.51 -9.44
N VAL A 254 24.14 -7.34 -9.33
CA VAL A 254 24.87 -6.25 -9.98
C VAL A 254 24.76 -6.30 -11.51
N ASP A 255 24.71 -7.51 -12.08
CA ASP A 255 24.71 -7.70 -13.53
C ASP A 255 23.31 -7.77 -14.15
N ARG A 256 22.29 -8.14 -13.37
CA ARG A 256 20.93 -8.42 -13.89
C ARG A 256 19.88 -7.43 -13.43
N VAL A 257 20.18 -6.56 -12.45
CA VAL A 257 19.21 -5.61 -11.90
C VAL A 257 19.53 -4.20 -12.38
N SER A 258 18.55 -3.60 -13.06
CA SER A 258 18.58 -2.16 -13.34
C SER A 258 18.15 -1.39 -12.11
N CYS A 259 18.87 -0.31 -11.80
CA CYS A 259 18.58 0.54 -10.65
C CYS A 259 18.38 2.00 -11.05
N PHE A 260 17.35 2.62 -10.51
CA PHE A 260 17.02 4.03 -10.73
C PHE A 260 16.72 4.71 -9.40
N LEU A 261 17.08 5.98 -9.28
CA LEU A 261 16.68 6.83 -8.16
C LEU A 261 15.79 7.95 -8.69
N ILE A 262 14.55 7.98 -8.18
CA ILE A 262 13.66 9.13 -8.24
C ILE A 262 13.98 10.01 -7.03
N GLN A 263 14.19 11.29 -7.29
CA GLN A 263 14.29 12.32 -6.25
C GLN A 263 13.28 13.41 -6.58
N ALA A 264 12.43 13.74 -5.62
CA ALA A 264 11.46 14.81 -5.76
C ALA A 264 11.64 15.80 -4.61
N THR A 265 11.61 17.09 -4.95
CA THR A 265 11.44 18.20 -4.01
C THR A 265 10.28 19.06 -4.50
N ASP A 266 9.92 20.06 -3.70
CA ASP A 266 8.98 21.13 -4.05
C ASP A 266 9.35 21.91 -5.33
N GLN A 267 10.61 21.83 -5.77
CA GLN A 267 11.15 22.59 -6.90
C GLN A 267 11.55 21.73 -8.10
N GLU A 268 11.75 20.42 -7.92
CA GLU A 268 12.28 19.59 -8.98
C GLU A 268 11.97 18.11 -8.75
N MET A 269 11.65 17.41 -9.84
CA MET A 269 11.71 15.95 -9.88
C MET A 269 12.78 15.49 -10.88
N LYS A 270 13.60 14.52 -10.48
CA LYS A 270 14.62 13.92 -11.37
C LYS A 270 14.69 12.41 -11.21
N ILE A 271 14.97 11.73 -12.31
CA ILE A 271 15.23 10.28 -12.33
C ILE A 271 16.61 10.02 -12.90
N THR A 272 17.42 9.29 -12.16
CA THR A 272 18.81 8.97 -12.52
C THR A 272 19.05 7.47 -12.51
N SER A 273 19.83 6.96 -13.46
CA SER A 273 20.31 5.57 -13.38
C SER A 273 21.41 5.44 -12.33
N GLN A 274 21.37 4.37 -11.54
CA GLN A 274 22.41 4.04 -10.58
C GLN A 274 23.13 2.76 -10.98
N ILE A 275 24.45 2.79 -10.93
CA ILE A 275 25.28 1.58 -10.98
C ILE A 275 25.44 1.11 -9.54
N LEU A 276 25.02 -0.11 -9.27
CA LEU A 276 25.14 -0.70 -7.94
C LEU A 276 26.46 -1.44 -7.81
N ARG A 277 26.96 -1.50 -6.58
CA ARG A 277 28.06 -2.38 -6.17
C ARG A 277 27.65 -3.13 -4.92
N LEU A 278 28.21 -4.32 -4.76
CA LEU A 278 28.19 -4.99 -3.47
C LEU A 278 29.18 -4.26 -2.55
N GLY A 279 28.68 -3.70 -1.45
CA GLY A 279 29.47 -3.05 -0.41
C GLY A 279 30.20 -4.05 0.49
N GLU A 280 31.08 -3.56 1.35
CA GLU A 280 31.90 -4.37 2.27
C GLU A 280 31.03 -5.12 3.30
N GLU A 281 29.87 -4.59 3.65
CA GLU A 281 28.89 -5.23 4.54
C GLU A 281 27.88 -6.13 3.80
N GLY A 282 28.14 -6.41 2.52
CA GLY A 282 27.20 -7.14 1.66
C GLY A 282 26.03 -6.30 1.14
N LEU A 283 25.96 -5.02 1.56
CA LEU A 283 24.86 -4.13 1.20
C LEU A 283 24.98 -3.58 -0.24
N PHE A 284 23.87 -3.50 -0.99
CA PHE A 284 23.82 -2.85 -2.30
C PHE A 284 23.85 -1.34 -2.16
N ALA A 285 24.94 -0.73 -2.61
CA ALA A 285 25.11 0.71 -2.58
C ALA A 285 25.35 1.28 -3.98
N PRO A 286 24.90 2.52 -4.26
CA PRO A 286 25.33 3.24 -5.44
C PRO A 286 26.87 3.32 -5.48
N LYS A 287 27.46 3.00 -6.63
CA LYS A 287 28.90 3.09 -6.82
C LYS A 287 29.31 4.57 -6.91
N SER A 288 29.93 5.08 -5.84
CA SER A 288 30.44 6.46 -5.77
C SER A 288 31.33 6.81 -6.97
N GLY A 289 31.17 8.02 -7.51
CA GLY A 289 31.93 8.53 -8.66
C GLY A 289 31.56 7.93 -10.02
N SER A 290 30.52 7.09 -10.09
CA SER A 290 30.05 6.53 -11.36
C SER A 290 29.23 7.55 -12.15
N PRO A 291 29.26 7.52 -13.50
CA PRO A 291 28.41 8.38 -14.30
C PRO A 291 26.93 8.01 -14.07
N HIS A 292 26.22 8.86 -13.33
CA HIS A 292 24.77 8.79 -13.23
C HIS A 292 24.18 9.40 -14.49
N LYS A 293 23.45 8.60 -15.29
CA LYS A 293 22.73 9.12 -16.44
C LYS A 293 21.43 9.75 -15.96
N LEU A 294 21.27 11.06 -16.17
CA LEU A 294 19.98 11.73 -16.01
C LEU A 294 19.02 11.21 -17.08
N LEU A 295 17.92 10.60 -16.66
CA LEU A 295 16.91 10.02 -17.54
C LEU A 295 15.69 10.94 -17.68
N TYR A 296 15.40 11.69 -16.63
CA TYR A 296 14.25 12.59 -16.55
C TYR A 296 14.54 13.76 -15.60
N ARG A 297 14.01 14.94 -15.92
CA ARG A 297 14.06 16.13 -15.08
C ARG A 297 12.83 16.99 -15.38
N SER A 298 12.09 17.39 -14.35
CA SER A 298 10.97 18.32 -14.43
C SER A 298 11.11 19.44 -13.38
N PRO A 299 10.85 20.71 -13.74
CA PRO A 299 10.89 21.86 -12.83
C PRO A 299 9.66 21.95 -11.90
N THR A 300 8.65 21.12 -12.12
CA THR A 300 7.50 20.96 -11.22
C THR A 300 7.32 19.47 -11.01
N PRO A 301 7.12 19.00 -9.77
CA PRO A 301 6.73 17.62 -9.54
C PRO A 301 5.29 17.46 -10.06
N ASP A 302 5.16 17.15 -11.35
CA ASP A 302 3.88 16.96 -12.01
C ASP A 302 3.29 15.58 -11.69
N THR A 303 1.96 15.57 -11.70
CA THR A 303 0.97 14.55 -11.30
C THR A 303 1.40 13.07 -11.26
N GLU A 304 0.72 12.28 -10.42
CA GLU A 304 0.78 10.81 -10.42
C GLU A 304 0.80 10.21 -11.83
N THR A 305 0.02 10.77 -12.76
CA THR A 305 -0.03 10.39 -14.18
C THR A 305 1.33 10.49 -14.88
N GLU A 306 2.01 11.63 -14.80
CA GLU A 306 3.29 11.83 -15.49
C GLU A 306 4.37 10.90 -14.91
N LEU A 307 4.47 10.83 -13.57
CA LEU A 307 5.43 9.97 -12.89
C LEU A 307 5.21 8.49 -13.28
N GLY A 308 3.94 8.08 -13.35
CA GLY A 308 3.53 6.79 -13.87
C GLY A 308 4.06 6.50 -15.27
N GLU A 309 3.78 7.40 -16.22
CA GLU A 309 4.21 7.26 -17.61
C GLU A 309 5.73 7.22 -17.74
N VAL A 310 6.44 8.10 -17.05
CA VAL A 310 7.90 8.22 -17.15
C VAL A 310 8.56 6.96 -16.60
N VAL A 311 8.16 6.51 -15.40
CA VAL A 311 8.69 5.28 -14.81
C VAL A 311 8.37 4.09 -15.71
N ARG A 312 7.15 4.02 -16.25
CA ARG A 312 6.76 2.96 -17.19
C ARG A 312 7.64 2.93 -18.43
N LYS A 313 7.88 4.10 -19.05
CA LYS A 313 8.77 4.25 -20.22
C LYS A 313 10.20 3.82 -19.89
N ILE A 314 10.70 4.11 -18.69
CA ILE A 314 12.04 3.67 -18.25
C ILE A 314 12.09 2.15 -18.10
N LEU A 315 11.10 1.54 -17.45
CA LEU A 315 11.02 0.09 -17.25
C LEU A 315 10.90 -0.68 -18.57
N LEU A 316 10.06 -0.21 -19.50
CA LEU A 316 9.86 -0.84 -20.81
C LEU A 316 11.13 -0.83 -21.68
N ARG A 317 11.98 0.20 -21.56
CA ARG A 317 13.26 0.28 -22.30
C ARG A 317 14.31 -0.73 -21.80
N GLN A 318 14.12 -1.28 -20.60
CA GLN A 318 15.03 -2.25 -19.97
C GLN A 318 14.51 -3.68 -20.01
N ALA A 319 13.24 -3.88 -20.36
CA ALA A 319 12.72 -5.22 -20.59
C ALA A 319 13.60 -5.89 -21.67
N PRO A 320 14.10 -7.12 -21.43
CA PRO A 320 14.85 -7.83 -22.46
C PRO A 320 13.98 -7.87 -23.72
N LYS A 321 14.54 -7.40 -24.85
CA LYS A 321 13.90 -7.58 -26.16
C LYS A 321 13.57 -9.06 -26.24
N THR A 322 12.29 -9.38 -26.23
CA THR A 322 11.83 -10.76 -26.32
C THR A 322 12.40 -11.31 -27.63
N PRO A 323 13.13 -12.44 -27.61
CA PRO A 323 13.50 -13.10 -28.85
C PRO A 323 12.25 -13.52 -29.64
#